data_AF-A0A2R3MW71-F1
#
_entry.id   AF-A0A2R3MW71-F1
#
_cell.length_a   1.000
_cell.length_b   1.000
_cell.length_c   1.000
_cell.angle_alpha   90.00
_cell.angle_beta   90.00
_cell.angle_gamma   90.00
#
_symmetry.space_group_name_H-M   'P 1'
#
loop_
_entity.id
_entity.type
_entity.pdbx_description
1 polymer ?
#
loop_
_entity_poly.entity_id
_entity_poly.type
_entity_poly.pdbx_seq_one_letter_code
_entity_poly.pdbx_strand_id
1 'polypeptide(L)'
;MPDSANKIIQEIEAERVRRISLTRKDLEKSYLELEKDKFASSKRLRFAADLAGSNEIAYHYELICKDWEKDIKLHLENGFEKHGREGIEFLFEQLDKIEDEKAKIYTVYLIAEILSKLRHRDFYSLFCDELTAILISLLGTDNTILRRKLIIAFGWVGSSKEIDLLTQQMICDQDSLCRAWSATSLMQMLFHGVQSEELQAKTKLVFAKAITEEKDLYACGVIVEAAQTIFGKKWISSTAVENKESAKIEKAKKSALRFLKIFNRNE
;
A
#
# COMPACT_ATOMS: atom_id res chain seq x y z
N MET A 1 -2.96 37.15 -20.87
CA MET A 1 -3.72 36.48 -19.80
C MET A 1 -2.88 36.09 -18.56
N PRO A 2 -1.93 36.91 -18.06
CA PRO A 2 -1.23 36.64 -16.79
C PRO A 2 -2.09 36.88 -15.54
N ASP A 3 -3.15 37.67 -15.65
CA ASP A 3 -4.00 38.08 -14.51
C ASP A 3 -4.84 36.93 -13.92
N SER A 4 -5.28 35.98 -14.77
CA SER A 4 -6.05 34.80 -14.34
C SER A 4 -5.20 33.80 -13.54
N ALA A 5 -3.95 33.58 -13.95
CA ALA A 5 -3.03 32.69 -13.24
C ALA A 5 -2.67 33.24 -11.85
N ASN A 6 -2.42 34.54 -11.76
CA ASN A 6 -2.13 35.20 -10.48
C ASN A 6 -3.30 35.09 -9.50
N LYS A 7 -4.54 35.26 -10.00
CA LYS A 7 -5.74 35.10 -9.18
C LYS A 7 -5.89 33.68 -8.63
N ILE A 8 -5.66 32.65 -9.46
CA ILE A 8 -5.70 31.25 -9.02
C ILE A 8 -4.66 30.98 -7.93
N ILE A 9 -3.43 31.50 -8.09
CA ILE A 9 -2.37 31.33 -7.08
C ILE A 9 -2.78 31.97 -5.75
N GLN A 10 -3.36 33.16 -5.78
CA GLN A 10 -3.85 33.85 -4.58
C GLN A 10 -4.97 33.06 -3.88
N GLU A 11 -5.91 32.50 -4.65
CA GLU A 11 -7.00 31.67 -4.10
C GLU A 11 -6.45 30.38 -3.45
N ILE A 12 -5.46 29.74 -4.06
CA ILE A 12 -4.80 28.55 -3.51
C ILE A 12 -4.08 28.87 -2.20
N GLU A 13 -3.32 29.96 -2.16
CA GLU A 13 -2.60 30.36 -0.95
C GLU A 13 -3.55 30.79 0.17
N ALA A 14 -4.63 31.51 -0.16
CA ALA A 14 -5.66 31.87 0.82
C ALA A 14 -6.32 30.63 1.42
N GLU A 15 -6.65 29.63 0.60
CA GLU A 15 -7.24 28.37 1.07
C GLU A 15 -6.23 27.55 1.89
N ARG A 16 -4.94 27.58 1.55
CA ARG A 16 -3.87 26.97 2.36
C ARG A 16 -3.77 27.63 3.73
N VAL A 17 -3.71 28.95 3.79
CA VAL A 17 -3.66 29.72 5.04
C VAL A 17 -4.92 29.45 5.88
N ARG A 18 -6.10 29.40 5.26
CA ARG A 18 -7.35 29.03 5.94
C ARG A 18 -7.23 27.66 6.61
N ARG A 19 -6.76 26.63 5.89
CA ARG A 19 -6.68 25.26 6.44
C ARG A 19 -5.70 25.14 7.59
N ILE A 20 -4.53 25.77 7.48
CA ILE A 20 -3.53 25.81 8.55
C ILE A 20 -4.10 26.47 9.81
N SER A 21 -5.00 27.46 9.65
CA SER A 21 -5.64 28.15 10.77
C SER A 21 -6.79 27.39 11.45
N LEU A 22 -7.24 26.26 10.88
CA LEU A 22 -8.33 25.47 11.45
C LEU A 22 -7.89 24.84 12.78
N THR A 23 -8.66 25.09 13.83
CA THR A 23 -8.45 24.48 15.14
C THR A 23 -9.16 23.13 15.22
N ARG A 24 -8.75 22.30 16.18
CA ARG A 24 -9.50 21.08 16.53
C ARG A 24 -11.00 21.33 16.71
N LYS A 25 -11.38 22.42 17.38
CA LYS A 25 -12.80 22.76 17.63
C LYS A 25 -13.58 23.03 16.33
N ASP A 26 -12.94 23.68 15.34
CA ASP A 26 -13.55 23.94 14.04
C ASP A 26 -13.79 22.64 13.26
N LEU A 27 -12.82 21.72 13.33
CA LEU A 27 -12.89 20.41 12.69
C LEU A 27 -13.88 19.48 13.38
N GLU A 28 -13.96 19.47 14.71
CA GLU A 28 -14.97 18.73 15.49
C GLU A 28 -16.38 19.19 15.14
N LYS A 29 -16.61 20.51 15.07
CA LYS A 29 -17.90 21.06 14.65
C LYS A 29 -18.26 20.61 13.24
N SER A 30 -17.30 20.70 12.31
CA SER A 30 -17.49 20.29 10.92
C SER A 30 -17.78 18.79 10.78
N TYR A 31 -17.13 17.96 11.60
CA TYR A 31 -17.36 16.52 11.65
C TYR A 31 -18.76 16.16 12.18
N LEU A 32 -19.23 16.84 13.24
CA LEU A 32 -20.60 16.65 13.75
C LEU A 32 -21.66 17.06 12.71
N GLU A 33 -21.40 18.11 11.93
CA GLU A 33 -22.28 18.50 10.81
C GLU A 33 -22.29 17.44 9.70
N LEU A 34 -21.15 16.80 9.41
CA LEU A 34 -21.06 15.68 8.48
C LEU A 34 -21.82 14.44 8.97
N GLU A 35 -21.69 14.09 10.26
CA GLU A 35 -22.43 12.96 10.85
C GLU A 35 -23.95 13.18 10.72
N LYS A 36 -24.44 14.40 10.98
CA LYS A 36 -25.87 14.76 10.82
C LYS A 36 -26.35 14.62 9.38
N ASP A 37 -25.49 14.92 8.41
CA ASP A 37 -25.79 14.82 6.98
C ASP A 37 -25.38 13.46 6.37
N LYS A 38 -25.18 12.43 7.20
CA LYS A 38 -24.83 11.06 6.80
C LYS A 38 -23.62 11.02 5.84
N PHE A 39 -22.65 11.90 6.05
CA PHE A 39 -21.40 11.98 5.28
C PHE A 39 -21.60 12.19 3.77
N ALA A 40 -22.52 13.09 3.38
CA ALA A 40 -22.70 13.50 1.99
C ALA A 40 -21.36 13.76 1.26
N SER A 41 -21.19 13.18 0.06
CA SER A 41 -19.89 13.02 -0.61
C SER A 41 -19.13 14.33 -0.81
N SER A 42 -19.80 15.39 -1.27
CA SER A 42 -19.20 16.70 -1.52
C SER A 42 -18.67 17.36 -0.23
N LYS A 43 -19.41 17.24 0.87
CA LYS A 43 -18.99 17.76 2.18
C LYS A 43 -17.86 16.92 2.77
N ARG A 44 -17.93 15.59 2.63
CA ARG A 44 -16.87 14.68 3.09
C ARG A 44 -15.53 14.98 2.41
N LEU A 45 -15.53 15.19 1.09
CA LEU A 45 -14.31 15.54 0.35
C LEU A 45 -13.72 16.88 0.81
N ARG A 46 -14.56 17.89 1.02
CA ARG A 46 -14.11 19.18 1.57
C ARG A 46 -13.50 19.02 2.96
N PHE A 47 -14.15 18.25 3.83
CA PHE A 47 -13.66 18.00 5.18
C PHE A 47 -12.34 17.24 5.19
N ALA A 48 -12.19 16.18 4.37
CA ALA A 48 -10.93 15.47 4.25
C ALA A 48 -9.79 16.40 3.77
N ALA A 49 -10.08 17.31 2.83
CA ALA A 49 -9.11 18.30 2.38
C ALA A 49 -8.73 19.31 3.48
N ASP A 50 -9.71 19.75 4.28
CA ASP A 50 -9.50 20.65 5.42
C ASP A 50 -8.68 19.96 6.53
N LEU A 51 -8.98 18.69 6.84
CA LEU A 51 -8.27 17.87 7.82
C LEU A 51 -6.80 17.63 7.40
N ALA A 52 -6.59 17.24 6.16
CA ALA A 52 -5.26 17.00 5.58
C ALA A 52 -4.42 18.28 5.39
N GLY A 53 -5.05 19.47 5.41
CA GLY A 53 -4.34 20.76 5.33
C GLY A 53 -4.19 21.48 6.67
N SER A 54 -4.75 20.94 7.74
CA SER A 54 -4.69 21.51 9.09
C SER A 54 -3.43 21.05 9.84
N ASN A 55 -3.08 21.73 10.92
CA ASN A 55 -2.00 21.28 11.81
C ASN A 55 -2.47 20.23 12.85
N GLU A 56 -3.72 19.78 12.78
CA GLU A 56 -4.34 18.91 13.76
C GLU A 56 -4.08 17.42 13.45
N ILE A 57 -2.79 17.03 13.41
CA ILE A 57 -2.33 15.67 13.07
C ILE A 57 -2.97 14.62 13.98
N ALA A 58 -2.96 14.86 15.30
CA ALA A 58 -3.50 13.93 16.28
C ALA A 58 -5.01 13.71 16.09
N TYR A 59 -5.77 14.77 15.82
CA TYR A 59 -7.20 14.66 15.56
C TYR A 59 -7.49 14.01 14.20
N HIS A 60 -6.66 14.27 13.18
CA HIS A 60 -6.75 13.55 11.91
C HIS A 60 -6.63 12.04 12.13
N TYR A 61 -5.60 11.61 12.84
CA TYR A 61 -5.39 10.20 13.14
C TYR A 61 -6.49 9.59 14.03
N GLU A 62 -7.00 10.34 15.01
CA GLU A 62 -8.13 9.94 15.85
C GLU A 62 -9.37 9.59 15.01
N LEU A 63 -9.69 10.42 14.01
CA LEU A 63 -10.83 10.18 13.12
C LEU A 63 -10.62 8.99 12.17
N ILE A 64 -9.38 8.75 11.75
CA ILE A 64 -9.02 7.56 10.98
C ILE A 64 -9.25 6.29 11.82
N CYS A 65 -8.79 6.27 13.07
CA CYS A 65 -9.01 5.16 13.99
C CYS A 65 -10.51 4.92 14.22
N LYS A 66 -11.28 5.99 14.44
CA LYS A 66 -12.74 5.93 14.58
C LYS A 66 -13.42 5.35 13.34
N ASP A 67 -12.92 5.64 12.14
CA ASP A 67 -13.43 5.06 10.88
C ASP A 67 -13.13 3.54 10.80
N TRP A 68 -11.93 3.12 11.20
CA TRP A 68 -11.54 1.70 11.24
C TRP A 68 -12.31 0.86 12.26
N GLU A 69 -12.61 1.44 13.43
CA GLU A 69 -13.39 0.80 14.48
C GLU A 69 -14.84 0.60 14.05
N LYS A 70 -15.43 1.61 13.42
CA LYS A 70 -16.85 1.61 13.03
C LYS A 70 -17.12 1.06 11.61
N ASP A 71 -16.06 0.75 10.85
CA ASP A 71 -16.11 0.31 9.44
C ASP A 71 -17.00 1.22 8.56
N ILE A 72 -16.92 2.55 8.76
CA ILE A 72 -17.78 3.53 8.04
C ILE A 72 -17.26 3.75 6.61
N LYS A 73 -15.95 3.54 6.37
CA LYS A 73 -15.28 3.68 5.07
C LYS A 73 -15.33 5.12 4.56
N LEU A 74 -15.07 6.05 5.47
CA LEU A 74 -14.92 7.47 5.14
C LEU A 74 -13.64 7.74 4.36
N HIS A 75 -12.62 6.89 4.50
CA HIS A 75 -11.34 7.01 3.83
C HIS A 75 -10.59 8.29 4.18
N LEU A 76 -10.61 8.63 5.47
CA LEU A 76 -9.98 9.84 5.99
C LEU A 76 -8.46 9.76 5.97
N GLU A 77 -7.87 8.57 5.83
CA GLU A 77 -6.44 8.38 5.60
C GLU A 77 -5.91 9.10 4.34
N ASN A 78 -6.79 9.38 3.37
CA ASN A 78 -6.42 10.08 2.16
C ASN A 78 -5.96 11.51 2.45
N GLY A 79 -4.74 11.84 2.04
CA GLY A 79 -4.16 13.16 2.25
C GLY A 79 -3.33 13.24 3.52
N PHE A 80 -3.25 12.19 4.35
CA PHE A 80 -2.41 12.21 5.55
C PHE A 80 -0.93 12.45 5.21
N GLU A 81 -0.48 12.09 4.00
CA GLU A 81 0.88 12.38 3.53
C GLU A 81 1.22 13.88 3.47
N LYS A 82 0.21 14.77 3.49
CA LYS A 82 0.42 16.22 3.55
C LYS A 82 0.98 16.71 4.88
N HIS A 83 0.85 15.91 5.94
CA HIS A 83 1.50 16.14 7.23
C HIS A 83 3.01 15.88 7.20
N GLY A 84 3.53 15.37 6.07
CA GLY A 84 4.96 15.27 5.83
C GLY A 84 5.68 14.39 6.85
N ARG A 85 6.84 14.88 7.32
CA ARG A 85 7.69 14.16 8.26
C ARG A 85 7.06 14.07 9.64
N GLU A 86 6.49 15.18 10.11
CA GLU A 86 5.84 15.29 11.41
C GLU A 86 4.67 14.32 11.54
N GLY A 87 3.92 14.12 10.45
CA GLY A 87 2.86 13.10 10.40
C GLY A 87 3.38 11.67 10.56
N ILE A 88 4.50 11.33 9.92
CA ILE A 88 5.10 9.99 10.02
C ILE A 88 5.65 9.77 11.43
N GLU A 89 6.42 10.72 11.96
CA GLU A 89 6.99 10.66 13.31
C GLU A 89 5.88 10.49 14.36
N PHE A 90 4.79 11.26 14.23
CA PHE A 90 3.61 11.09 15.07
C PHE A 90 3.04 9.67 15.02
N LEU A 91 2.90 9.06 13.82
CA LEU A 91 2.36 7.70 13.70
C LEU A 91 3.28 6.65 14.33
N PHE A 92 4.60 6.79 14.20
CA PHE A 92 5.55 5.92 14.91
C PHE A 92 5.40 6.03 16.43
N GLU A 93 5.27 7.25 16.97
CA GLU A 93 5.00 7.44 18.40
C GLU A 93 3.68 6.83 18.88
N GLN A 94 2.69 6.69 17.99
CA GLN A 94 1.44 6.00 18.32
C GLN A 94 1.60 4.48 18.33
N LEU A 95 2.46 3.90 17.49
CA LEU A 95 2.66 2.44 17.44
C LEU A 95 3.05 1.85 18.81
N ASP A 96 3.88 2.57 19.57
CA ASP A 96 4.31 2.15 20.91
C ASP A 96 3.17 2.14 21.94
N LYS A 97 2.09 2.89 21.68
CA LYS A 97 0.95 3.06 22.58
C LYS A 97 -0.22 2.14 22.23
N ILE A 98 -0.23 1.58 21.02
CA ILE A 98 -1.34 0.75 20.55
C ILE A 98 -1.15 -0.68 21.07
N GLU A 99 -2.13 -1.17 21.83
CA GLU A 99 -2.19 -2.57 22.28
C GLU A 99 -2.96 -3.46 21.30
N ASP A 100 -4.02 -2.94 20.67
CA ASP A 100 -4.86 -3.70 19.74
C ASP A 100 -4.08 -4.04 18.45
N GLU A 101 -4.03 -5.34 18.13
CA GLU A 101 -3.28 -5.85 16.97
C GLU A 101 -3.80 -5.26 15.64
N LYS A 102 -5.13 -5.18 15.47
CA LYS A 102 -5.73 -4.67 14.24
C LYS A 102 -5.37 -3.20 14.03
N ALA A 103 -5.54 -2.37 15.05
CA ALA A 103 -5.17 -0.96 15.01
C ALA A 103 -3.68 -0.78 14.73
N LYS A 104 -2.81 -1.59 15.37
CA LYS A 104 -1.36 -1.55 15.14
C LYS A 104 -1.00 -1.87 13.69
N ILE A 105 -1.55 -2.95 13.13
CA ILE A 105 -1.30 -3.33 11.74
C ILE A 105 -1.88 -2.30 10.75
N TYR A 106 -3.04 -1.73 11.05
CA TYR A 106 -3.63 -0.69 10.20
C TYR A 106 -2.79 0.59 10.20
N THR A 107 -2.19 0.93 11.35
CA THR A 107 -1.27 2.07 11.48
C THR A 107 0.04 1.82 10.72
N VAL A 108 0.64 0.63 10.86
CA VAL A 108 1.82 0.25 10.09
C VAL A 108 1.54 0.30 8.57
N TYR A 109 0.37 -0.19 8.15
CA TYR A 109 -0.07 -0.11 6.76
C TYR A 109 -0.23 1.34 6.29
N LEU A 110 -0.81 2.21 7.11
CA LEU A 110 -0.95 3.64 6.83
C LEU A 110 0.41 4.31 6.64
N ILE A 111 1.38 4.04 7.53
CA ILE A 111 2.75 4.58 7.39
C ILE A 111 3.37 4.12 6.07
N ALA A 112 3.25 2.83 5.72
CA ALA A 112 3.79 2.30 4.47
C ALA A 112 3.16 2.99 3.24
N GLU A 113 1.84 3.21 3.27
CA GLU A 113 1.13 3.92 2.20
C GLU A 113 1.62 5.37 2.06
N ILE A 114 1.77 6.09 3.17
CA ILE A 114 2.29 7.46 3.18
C ILE A 114 3.71 7.52 2.63
N LEU A 115 4.59 6.62 3.08
CA LEU A 115 5.96 6.54 2.59
C LEU A 115 6.02 6.29 1.08
N SER A 116 5.15 5.44 0.54
CA SER A 116 5.07 5.19 -0.91
C SER A 116 4.81 6.48 -1.72
N LYS A 117 4.02 7.41 -1.16
CA LYS A 117 3.71 8.72 -1.75
C LYS A 117 4.83 9.74 -1.55
N LEU A 118 5.68 9.54 -0.54
CA LEU A 118 6.78 10.43 -0.13
C LEU A 118 8.18 9.91 -0.49
N ARG A 119 8.27 8.94 -1.41
CA ARG A 119 9.52 8.32 -1.89
C ARG A 119 10.65 9.26 -2.36
N HIS A 120 10.34 10.52 -2.64
CA HIS A 120 11.29 11.53 -3.11
C HIS A 120 11.89 12.36 -1.97
N ARG A 121 11.45 12.12 -0.73
CA ARG A 121 11.93 12.83 0.46
C ARG A 121 13.19 12.19 1.01
N ASP A 122 14.06 13.01 1.56
CA ASP A 122 15.36 12.63 2.13
C ASP A 122 15.26 11.65 3.30
N PHE A 123 14.16 11.70 4.05
CA PHE A 123 13.86 10.80 5.17
C PHE A 123 13.25 9.46 4.75
N TYR A 124 12.91 9.24 3.47
CA TYR A 124 12.18 8.04 3.03
C TYR A 124 12.89 6.74 3.42
N SER A 125 14.18 6.63 3.08
CA SER A 125 14.95 5.40 3.34
C SER A 125 15.04 5.06 4.83
N LEU A 126 15.19 6.08 5.68
CA LEU A 126 15.30 5.92 7.13
C LEU A 126 14.02 5.28 7.71
N PHE A 127 12.86 5.85 7.40
CA PHE A 127 11.59 5.31 7.89
C PHE A 127 11.22 3.98 7.24
N CYS A 128 11.64 3.72 5.99
CA CYS A 128 11.46 2.40 5.37
C CYS A 128 12.24 1.31 6.13
N ASP A 129 13.50 1.55 6.48
CA ASP A 129 14.30 0.60 7.26
C ASP A 129 13.66 0.33 8.64
N GLU A 130 13.20 1.39 9.33
CA GLU A 130 12.53 1.27 10.62
C GLU A 130 11.19 0.52 10.53
N LEU A 131 10.33 0.89 9.58
CA LEU A 131 9.03 0.25 9.38
C LEU A 131 9.16 -1.22 8.98
N THR A 132 10.19 -1.56 8.21
CA THR A 132 10.44 -2.94 7.76
C THR A 132 10.71 -3.87 8.93
N ALA A 133 11.47 -3.43 9.93
CA ALA A 133 11.68 -4.22 11.15
C ALA A 133 10.37 -4.49 11.89
N ILE A 134 9.47 -3.50 11.96
CA ILE A 134 8.14 -3.63 12.57
C ILE A 134 7.27 -4.60 11.76
N LEU A 135 7.23 -4.45 10.42
CA LEU A 135 6.48 -5.33 9.53
C LEU A 135 6.88 -6.80 9.71
N ILE A 136 8.18 -7.09 9.82
CA ILE A 136 8.71 -8.44 10.05
C ILE A 136 8.16 -9.01 11.37
N SER A 137 8.19 -8.21 12.43
CA SER A 137 7.72 -8.63 13.76
C SER A 137 6.22 -8.97 13.80
N LEU A 138 5.41 -8.34 12.96
CA LEU A 138 3.96 -8.50 12.92
C LEU A 138 3.49 -9.55 11.90
N LEU A 139 4.36 -9.99 10.98
CA LEU A 139 3.99 -10.87 9.88
C LEU A 139 3.43 -12.23 10.33
N GLY A 140 3.77 -12.64 11.56
CA GLY A 140 3.29 -13.89 12.18
C GLY A 140 1.83 -13.88 12.68
N THR A 141 1.06 -12.81 12.45
CA THR A 141 -0.37 -12.77 12.83
C THR A 141 -1.17 -13.91 12.20
N ASP A 142 -2.05 -14.55 12.97
CA ASP A 142 -2.95 -15.61 12.49
C ASP A 142 -4.07 -15.07 11.60
N ASN A 143 -4.38 -13.77 11.70
CA ASN A 143 -5.44 -13.15 10.92
C ASN A 143 -4.97 -12.90 9.47
N THR A 144 -5.49 -13.69 8.53
CA THR A 144 -5.12 -13.64 7.11
C THR A 144 -5.37 -12.28 6.45
N ILE A 145 -6.40 -11.54 6.88
CA ILE A 145 -6.69 -10.20 6.35
C ILE A 145 -5.63 -9.20 6.81
N LEU A 146 -5.20 -9.29 8.08
CA LEU A 146 -4.15 -8.44 8.63
C LEU A 146 -2.78 -8.81 8.05
N ARG A 147 -2.47 -10.10 7.97
CA ARG A 147 -1.22 -10.60 7.35
C ARG A 147 -1.08 -10.13 5.90
N ARG A 148 -2.17 -10.14 5.13
CA ARG A 148 -2.20 -9.60 3.77
C ARG A 148 -1.85 -8.12 3.70
N LYS A 149 -2.35 -7.30 4.64
CA LYS A 149 -1.98 -5.88 4.72
C LYS A 149 -0.48 -5.71 4.93
N LEU A 150 0.12 -6.48 5.83
CA LEU A 150 1.56 -6.46 6.08
C LEU A 150 2.36 -6.86 4.82
N ILE A 151 1.93 -7.92 4.13
CA ILE A 151 2.55 -8.36 2.87
C ILE A 151 2.52 -7.23 1.84
N ILE A 152 1.36 -6.59 1.62
CA ILE A 152 1.23 -5.47 0.67
C ILE A 152 2.15 -4.31 1.05
N ALA A 153 2.24 -3.97 2.34
CA ALA A 153 3.09 -2.91 2.84
C ALA A 153 4.58 -3.16 2.51
N PHE A 154 5.07 -4.40 2.62
CA PHE A 154 6.43 -4.74 2.17
C PHE A 154 6.68 -4.40 0.69
N GLY A 155 5.67 -4.48 -0.18
CA GLY A 155 5.81 -4.11 -1.58
C GLY A 155 6.15 -2.63 -1.80
N TRP A 156 5.79 -1.76 -0.85
CA TRP A 156 5.99 -0.32 -0.93
C TRP A 156 7.25 0.18 -0.22
N VAL A 157 7.65 -0.47 0.86
CA VAL A 157 8.76 -0.02 1.71
C VAL A 157 9.91 -1.02 1.83
N GLY A 158 9.70 -2.27 1.41
CA GLY A 158 10.70 -3.32 1.51
C GLY A 158 11.86 -3.11 0.54
N SER A 159 13.02 -3.62 0.94
CA SER A 159 14.27 -3.55 0.18
C SER A 159 14.67 -4.93 -0.34
N SER A 160 15.78 -5.03 -1.06
CA SER A 160 16.27 -6.33 -1.54
C SER A 160 16.55 -7.36 -0.42
N LYS A 161 16.66 -6.91 0.84
CA LYS A 161 16.78 -7.75 2.05
C LYS A 161 15.51 -8.59 2.30
N GLU A 162 14.33 -8.09 1.92
CA GLU A 162 13.04 -8.73 2.18
C GLU A 162 12.55 -9.63 1.03
N ILE A 163 13.30 -9.74 -0.07
CA ILE A 163 12.93 -10.61 -1.21
C ILE A 163 12.75 -12.05 -0.74
N ASP A 164 13.70 -12.58 0.03
CA ASP A 164 13.64 -13.98 0.48
C ASP A 164 12.42 -14.22 1.38
N LEU A 165 12.09 -13.26 2.26
CA LEU A 165 10.90 -13.30 3.09
C LEU A 165 9.61 -13.36 2.23
N LEU A 166 9.47 -12.49 1.23
CA LEU A 166 8.29 -12.47 0.38
C LEU A 166 8.19 -13.71 -0.52
N THR A 167 9.33 -14.24 -0.98
CA THR A 167 9.35 -15.50 -1.75
C THR A 167 8.91 -16.69 -0.92
N GLN A 168 9.28 -16.75 0.36
CA GLN A 168 8.80 -17.76 1.30
C GLN A 168 7.29 -17.63 1.52
N GLN A 169 6.78 -16.42 1.78
CA GLN A 169 5.33 -16.19 1.93
C GLN A 169 4.56 -16.60 0.67
N MET A 170 5.09 -16.30 -0.53
CA MET A 170 4.48 -16.69 -1.80
C MET A 170 4.33 -18.20 -1.99
N ILE A 171 5.22 -19.02 -1.41
CA ILE A 171 5.16 -20.49 -1.55
C ILE A 171 4.44 -21.16 -0.37
N CYS A 172 4.67 -20.66 0.85
CA CYS A 172 4.36 -21.39 2.08
C CYS A 172 3.12 -20.88 2.82
N ASP A 173 2.63 -19.67 2.54
CA ASP A 173 1.42 -19.17 3.23
C ASP A 173 0.23 -20.07 2.89
N GLN A 174 -0.62 -20.33 3.89
CA GLN A 174 -1.80 -21.17 3.75
C GLN A 174 -2.92 -20.45 2.99
N ASP A 175 -3.01 -19.12 3.08
CA ASP A 175 -3.99 -18.29 2.37
C ASP A 175 -3.53 -18.00 0.93
N SER A 176 -4.38 -18.33 -0.05
CA SER A 176 -4.06 -18.15 -1.47
C SER A 176 -3.87 -16.68 -1.84
N LEU A 177 -4.62 -15.79 -1.20
CA LEU A 177 -4.48 -14.36 -1.44
C LEU A 177 -3.20 -13.81 -0.81
N CYS A 178 -2.77 -14.27 0.36
CA CYS A 178 -1.45 -13.91 0.89
C CYS A 178 -0.31 -14.35 -0.05
N ARG A 179 -0.40 -15.54 -0.63
CA ARG A 179 0.55 -15.98 -1.68
C ARG A 179 0.53 -15.06 -2.91
N ALA A 180 -0.66 -14.71 -3.39
CA ALA A 180 -0.84 -13.80 -4.52
C ALA A 180 -0.29 -12.40 -4.24
N TRP A 181 -0.58 -11.83 -3.07
CA TRP A 181 -0.09 -10.51 -2.69
C TRP A 181 1.41 -10.50 -2.40
N SER A 182 2.01 -11.62 -2.01
CA SER A 182 3.46 -11.75 -1.90
C SER A 182 4.12 -11.60 -3.28
N ALA A 183 3.55 -12.24 -4.31
CA ALA A 183 3.99 -12.07 -5.69
C ALA A 183 3.85 -10.61 -6.18
N THR A 184 2.70 -10.00 -5.91
CA THR A 184 2.47 -8.58 -6.26
C THR A 184 3.42 -7.65 -5.50
N SER A 185 3.75 -7.95 -4.25
CA SER A 185 4.66 -7.14 -3.44
C SER A 185 6.08 -7.20 -4.00
N LEU A 186 6.56 -8.39 -4.38
CA LEU A 186 7.82 -8.54 -5.13
C LEU A 186 7.82 -7.68 -6.41
N MET A 187 6.73 -7.70 -7.17
CA MET A 187 6.59 -6.84 -8.37
C MET A 187 6.64 -5.35 -8.00
N GLN A 188 5.98 -4.93 -6.91
CA GLN A 188 5.95 -3.53 -6.48
C GLN A 188 7.34 -3.00 -6.12
N MET A 189 8.24 -3.83 -5.61
CA MET A 189 9.60 -3.44 -5.26
C MET A 189 10.40 -2.87 -6.44
N LEU A 190 10.09 -3.27 -7.68
CA LEU A 190 10.67 -2.66 -8.89
C LEU A 190 10.40 -1.16 -8.98
N PHE A 191 9.21 -0.75 -8.56
CA PHE A 191 8.81 0.64 -8.58
C PHE A 191 9.35 1.40 -7.35
N HIS A 192 9.85 0.70 -6.34
CA HIS A 192 10.31 1.25 -5.05
C HIS A 192 11.82 1.08 -4.82
N GLY A 193 12.61 0.92 -5.90
CA GLY A 193 14.07 1.09 -5.86
C GLY A 193 14.90 -0.20 -5.88
N VAL A 194 14.26 -1.37 -5.87
CA VAL A 194 14.98 -2.65 -6.08
C VAL A 194 15.34 -2.82 -7.55
N GLN A 195 16.59 -3.20 -7.81
CA GLN A 195 17.08 -3.39 -9.17
C GLN A 195 16.41 -4.59 -9.84
N SER A 196 16.04 -4.42 -11.11
CA SER A 196 15.30 -5.42 -11.87
C SER A 196 16.09 -6.72 -12.01
N GLU A 197 17.38 -6.63 -12.32
CA GLU A 197 18.27 -7.78 -12.51
C GLU A 197 18.39 -8.61 -11.22
N GLU A 198 18.54 -7.94 -10.07
CA GLU A 198 18.60 -8.60 -8.77
C GLU A 198 17.30 -9.33 -8.46
N LEU A 199 16.16 -8.64 -8.61
CA LEU A 199 14.85 -9.23 -8.36
C LEU A 199 14.57 -10.42 -9.29
N GLN A 200 14.87 -10.29 -10.58
CA GLN A 200 14.71 -11.37 -11.55
C GLN A 200 15.58 -12.57 -11.18
N ALA A 201 16.86 -12.36 -10.84
CA ALA A 201 17.78 -13.43 -10.46
C ALA A 201 17.28 -14.20 -9.23
N LYS A 202 16.87 -13.49 -8.18
CA LYS A 202 16.41 -14.09 -6.91
C LYS A 202 15.06 -14.79 -7.03
N THR A 203 14.16 -14.32 -7.90
CA THR A 203 12.76 -14.77 -7.88
C THR A 203 12.38 -15.73 -9.01
N LYS A 204 13.18 -15.87 -10.09
CA LYS A 204 12.79 -16.64 -11.30
C LYS A 204 12.32 -18.07 -11.01
N LEU A 205 13.12 -18.85 -10.27
CA LEU A 205 12.80 -20.25 -9.96
C LEU A 205 11.66 -20.34 -8.92
N VAL A 206 11.61 -19.41 -7.98
CA VAL A 206 10.56 -19.32 -6.96
C VAL A 206 9.20 -19.07 -7.62
N PHE A 207 9.10 -18.15 -8.58
CA PHE A 207 7.88 -17.95 -9.37
C PHE A 207 7.49 -19.20 -10.16
N ALA A 208 8.46 -19.91 -10.75
CA ALA A 208 8.17 -21.16 -11.44
C ALA A 208 7.54 -22.20 -10.52
N LYS A 209 8.04 -22.29 -9.27
CA LYS A 209 7.50 -23.16 -8.23
C LYS A 209 6.10 -22.73 -7.82
N ALA A 210 5.93 -21.46 -7.41
CA ALA A 210 4.64 -20.91 -6.98
C ALA A 210 3.54 -21.11 -8.04
N ILE A 211 3.82 -20.80 -9.31
CA ILE A 211 2.86 -20.99 -10.41
C ILE A 211 2.54 -22.48 -10.63
N THR A 212 3.53 -23.38 -10.44
CA THR A 212 3.31 -24.82 -10.60
C THR A 212 2.37 -25.34 -9.50
N GLU A 213 2.62 -24.96 -8.26
CA GLU A 213 1.97 -25.51 -7.06
C GLU A 213 0.63 -24.83 -6.71
N GLU A 214 0.39 -23.60 -7.17
CA GLU A 214 -0.84 -22.87 -6.87
C GLU A 214 -2.08 -23.57 -7.44
N LYS A 215 -3.06 -23.78 -6.57
CA LYS A 215 -4.33 -24.46 -6.82
C LYS A 215 -5.50 -23.47 -6.98
N ASP A 216 -5.43 -22.32 -6.32
CA ASP A 216 -6.41 -21.27 -6.48
C ASP A 216 -6.21 -20.55 -7.81
N LEU A 217 -7.26 -20.59 -8.64
CA LEU A 217 -7.20 -20.05 -10.00
C LEU A 217 -6.90 -18.54 -10.02
N TYR A 218 -7.51 -17.78 -9.11
CA TYR A 218 -7.36 -16.33 -9.07
C TYR A 218 -5.96 -15.96 -8.58
N ALA A 219 -5.49 -16.58 -7.50
CA ALA A 219 -4.13 -16.39 -7.01
C ALA A 219 -3.10 -16.77 -8.08
N CYS A 220 -3.29 -17.88 -8.79
CA CYS A 220 -2.40 -18.26 -9.89
C CYS A 220 -2.37 -17.20 -10.99
N GLY A 221 -3.53 -16.62 -11.35
CA GLY A 221 -3.61 -15.52 -12.31
C GLY A 221 -2.82 -14.29 -11.86
N VAL A 222 -2.96 -13.89 -10.60
CA VAL A 222 -2.23 -12.76 -10.00
C VAL A 222 -0.72 -13.03 -9.95
N ILE A 223 -0.28 -14.22 -9.54
CA ILE A 223 1.14 -14.60 -9.51
C ILE A 223 1.74 -14.55 -10.92
N VAL A 224 1.01 -15.04 -11.94
CA VAL A 224 1.44 -14.98 -13.35
C VAL A 224 1.51 -13.53 -13.84
N GLU A 225 0.56 -12.68 -13.46
CA GLU A 225 0.57 -11.26 -13.80
C GLU A 225 1.75 -10.52 -13.13
N ALA A 226 2.03 -10.79 -11.86
CA ALA A 226 3.19 -10.21 -11.18
C ALA A 226 4.51 -10.64 -11.86
N ALA A 227 4.65 -11.93 -12.16
CA ALA A 227 5.81 -12.45 -12.89
C ALA A 227 5.98 -11.77 -14.26
N GLN A 228 4.88 -11.55 -14.99
CA GLN A 228 4.98 -10.96 -16.33
C GLN A 228 5.60 -9.56 -16.28
N THR A 229 5.25 -8.76 -15.26
CA THR A 229 5.82 -7.43 -15.06
C THR A 229 7.30 -7.52 -14.69
N ILE A 230 7.66 -8.41 -13.75
CA ILE A 230 9.05 -8.59 -13.30
C ILE A 230 9.97 -8.99 -14.46
N PHE A 231 9.51 -9.88 -15.33
CA PHE A 231 10.32 -10.44 -16.42
C PHE A 231 10.10 -9.77 -17.78
N GLY A 232 9.37 -8.64 -17.84
CA GLY A 232 9.11 -7.91 -19.07
C GLY A 232 8.39 -8.73 -20.14
N LYS A 233 7.42 -9.56 -19.74
CA LYS A 233 6.60 -10.42 -20.61
C LYS A 233 5.14 -10.01 -20.57
N LYS A 234 4.37 -10.53 -21.53
CA LYS A 234 2.91 -10.38 -21.56
C LYS A 234 2.26 -11.73 -21.80
N TRP A 235 1.72 -12.33 -20.74
CA TRP A 235 1.02 -13.61 -20.82
C TRP A 235 -0.48 -13.47 -20.59
N ILE A 236 -0.89 -12.49 -19.78
CA ILE A 236 -2.28 -12.28 -19.38
C ILE A 236 -2.63 -10.80 -19.24
N SER A 237 -3.90 -10.46 -19.44
CA SER A 237 -4.45 -9.14 -19.13
C SER A 237 -5.04 -9.13 -17.72
N SER A 238 -5.00 -7.98 -17.05
CA SER A 238 -5.57 -7.81 -15.70
C SER A 238 -7.06 -8.15 -15.68
N THR A 239 -7.81 -7.74 -16.71
CA THR A 239 -9.23 -8.10 -16.88
C THR A 239 -9.47 -9.61 -16.91
N ALA A 240 -8.57 -10.40 -17.51
CA ALA A 240 -8.73 -11.86 -17.53
C ALA A 240 -8.49 -12.48 -16.14
N VAL A 241 -7.60 -11.89 -15.34
CA VAL A 241 -7.37 -12.29 -13.95
C VAL A 241 -8.57 -11.90 -13.08
N GLU A 242 -9.01 -10.64 -13.16
CA GLU A 242 -10.16 -10.09 -12.41
C GLU A 242 -11.45 -10.88 -12.67
N ASN A 243 -11.73 -11.20 -13.94
CA ASN A 243 -12.90 -11.98 -14.34
C ASN A 243 -12.71 -13.50 -14.13
N LYS A 244 -11.57 -13.94 -13.59
CA LYS A 244 -11.24 -15.35 -13.32
C LYS A 244 -11.40 -16.24 -14.56
N GLU A 245 -10.95 -15.75 -15.73
CA GLU A 245 -11.08 -16.45 -17.00
C GLU A 245 -10.17 -17.68 -17.06
N SER A 246 -10.68 -18.82 -16.61
CA SER A 246 -9.93 -20.09 -16.45
C SER A 246 -9.09 -20.46 -17.68
N ALA A 247 -9.66 -20.44 -18.87
CA ALA A 247 -8.93 -20.79 -20.10
C ALA A 247 -7.73 -19.87 -20.38
N LYS A 248 -7.87 -18.57 -20.09
CA LYS A 248 -6.78 -17.59 -20.27
C LYS A 248 -5.71 -17.76 -19.20
N ILE A 249 -6.10 -17.97 -17.94
CA ILE A 249 -5.18 -18.20 -16.82
C ILE A 249 -4.36 -19.46 -17.05
N GLU A 250 -4.99 -20.57 -17.44
CA GLU A 250 -4.27 -21.83 -17.72
C GLU A 250 -3.30 -21.71 -18.90
N LYS A 251 -3.69 -20.99 -19.96
CA LYS A 251 -2.80 -20.70 -21.09
C LYS A 251 -1.61 -19.84 -20.65
N ALA A 252 -1.86 -18.82 -19.85
CA ALA A 252 -0.83 -17.92 -19.32
C ALA A 252 0.14 -18.67 -18.38
N LYS A 253 -0.38 -19.51 -17.48
CA LYS A 253 0.38 -20.42 -16.61
C LYS A 253 1.38 -21.27 -17.42
N LYS A 254 0.91 -21.96 -18.47
CA LYS A 254 1.78 -22.77 -19.34
C LYS A 254 2.88 -21.94 -20.02
N SER A 255 2.54 -20.73 -20.47
CA SER A 255 3.48 -19.84 -21.14
C SER A 255 4.54 -19.27 -20.19
N ALA A 256 4.13 -18.85 -18.99
CA ALA A 256 5.02 -18.39 -17.93
C ALA A 256 5.98 -19.49 -17.49
N LEU A 257 5.49 -20.71 -17.24
CA LEU A 257 6.32 -21.85 -16.83
C LEU A 257 7.35 -22.23 -17.90
N ARG A 258 6.99 -22.16 -19.18
CA ARG A 258 7.96 -22.39 -20.27
C ARG A 258 9.10 -21.40 -20.22
N PHE A 259 8.84 -20.12 -19.93
CA PHE A 259 9.88 -19.10 -19.80
C PHE A 259 10.72 -19.28 -18.53
N LEU A 260 10.07 -19.46 -17.37
CA LEU A 260 10.73 -19.45 -16.07
C LEU A 260 11.60 -20.70 -15.84
N LYS A 261 11.22 -21.85 -16.41
CA LYS A 261 11.96 -23.12 -16.29
C LYS A 261 13.13 -23.25 -17.27
N ILE A 262 13.28 -22.32 -18.23
CA ILE A 262 14.46 -22.30 -19.10
C ILE A 262 15.65 -21.79 -18.29
N PHE A 263 16.59 -22.69 -18.03
CA PHE A 263 17.94 -22.34 -17.62
C PHE A 263 18.64 -21.66 -18.80
N ASN A 264 19.13 -20.44 -18.62
CA ASN A 264 20.16 -19.94 -19.49
C ASN A 264 21.41 -20.79 -19.21
N ARG A 265 21.63 -21.82 -20.02
CA ARG A 265 22.98 -22.34 -20.22
C ARG A 265 23.74 -21.20 -20.89
N ASN A 266 24.50 -20.43 -20.13
CA ASN A 266 25.63 -19.58 -20.52
C ASN A 266 25.87 -18.55 -19.41
N GLU A 267 26.53 -18.99 -18.35
CA GLU A 267 27.59 -18.24 -17.67
C GLU A 267 28.81 -19.15 -17.64
#